data_AF-A0AAE0LUE5-F1
#
_entry.id   AF-A0AAE0LUE5-F1
#
_cell.length_a   1.000
_cell.length_b   1.000
_cell.length_c   1.000
_cell.angle_alpha   90.00
_cell.angle_beta   90.00
_cell.angle_gamma   90.00
#
_symmetry.space_group_name_H-M   'P 1'
#
loop_
_entity.id
_entity.type
_entity.pdbx_description
1 polymer ?
#
loop_
_entity_poly.entity_id
_entity_poly.type
_entity_poly.pdbx_seq_one_letter_code
_entity_poly.pdbx_strand_id
1 'polypeptide(L)'
;MTTPTQTHPKTAEDDPIPPAQKARTIAHMNADHRADMRHILLNYGAVPPVPASYYGLIKDGGDGSVNDAKNPLMTDIDLTSVTLQLPGSALLHRVVFEPPLAGWAERRGRLVEMTRVAREALGVVAEDGDAGGDHGAGAGGEKAVVVVNEYMAPRVPLDLAIFVGILAYYLSFGLVWMGYVTPGSLTAQVVEAVRFPGGVEGFVWLVETIFVPVVVLHVFETWLLERTKLQKFGVKRGSAVWWMWVVSVFIEGAMAFKRFDIVVEKLKGKGKKGQ
;
A
#
# COMPACT_ATOMS: atom_id res chain seq x y z
N MET A 1 -48.50 5.01 -5.81
CA MET A 1 -47.46 4.00 -5.52
C MET A 1 -46.43 4.06 -6.63
N THR A 2 -45.36 4.81 -6.41
CA THR A 2 -44.23 4.93 -7.33
C THR A 2 -43.13 3.99 -6.86
N THR A 3 -42.87 2.95 -7.64
CA THR A 3 -41.77 2.01 -7.42
C THR A 3 -40.44 2.74 -7.59
N PRO A 4 -39.50 2.70 -6.64
CA PRO A 4 -38.18 3.26 -6.83
C PRO A 4 -37.37 2.37 -7.78
N THR A 5 -36.93 2.95 -8.89
CA THR A 5 -35.95 2.37 -9.81
C THR A 5 -34.67 2.05 -9.02
N GLN A 6 -34.36 0.76 -8.87
CA GLN A 6 -33.06 0.32 -8.39
C GLN A 6 -32.00 0.69 -9.43
N THR A 7 -31.15 1.66 -9.11
CA THR A 7 -29.89 1.89 -9.80
C THR A 7 -28.92 0.79 -9.41
N HIS A 8 -28.75 -0.21 -10.28
CA HIS A 8 -27.66 -1.17 -10.17
C HIS A 8 -26.30 -0.44 -10.23
N PRO A 9 -25.32 -0.82 -9.39
CA PRO A 9 -23.96 -0.30 -9.49
C PRO A 9 -23.36 -0.76 -10.82
N LYS A 10 -22.92 0.21 -11.63
CA LYS A 10 -22.27 0.00 -12.92
C LYS A 10 -20.94 -0.73 -12.70
N THR A 11 -20.89 -2.01 -13.02
CA THR A 11 -19.65 -2.81 -13.03
C THR A 11 -18.73 -2.32 -14.13
N ALA A 12 -17.41 -2.41 -13.93
CA ALA A 12 -16.36 -2.01 -14.87
C ALA A 12 -16.37 -2.77 -16.23
N GLU A 13 -17.36 -3.63 -16.45
CA GLU A 13 -17.52 -4.47 -17.63
C GLU A 13 -18.32 -3.77 -18.76
N ASP A 14 -19.03 -2.66 -18.46
CA ASP A 14 -20.01 -2.06 -19.38
C ASP A 14 -19.53 -0.85 -20.20
N ASP A 15 -18.27 -0.42 -20.07
CA ASP A 15 -17.70 0.68 -20.90
C ASP A 15 -16.58 0.14 -21.79
N PRO A 16 -16.86 -0.19 -23.06
CA PRO A 16 -15.88 -0.82 -23.94
C PRO A 16 -14.71 0.13 -24.19
N ILE A 17 -13.51 -0.29 -23.81
CA ILE A 17 -12.27 0.47 -24.06
C ILE A 17 -12.08 0.60 -25.58
N PRO A 18 -12.09 1.81 -26.17
CA PRO A 18 -11.93 1.97 -27.61
C PRO A 18 -10.51 1.52 -28.05
N PRO A 19 -10.38 0.46 -28.88
CA PRO A 19 -9.07 -0.14 -29.19
C PRO A 19 -8.06 0.85 -29.78
N ALA A 20 -8.53 1.75 -30.65
CA ALA A 20 -7.69 2.78 -31.24
C ALA A 20 -7.19 3.81 -30.22
N GLN A 21 -8.00 4.15 -29.20
CA GLN A 21 -7.55 5.06 -28.14
C GLN A 21 -6.56 4.37 -27.21
N LYS A 22 -6.78 3.10 -26.90
CA LYS A 22 -5.85 2.26 -26.11
C LYS A 22 -4.49 2.15 -26.78
N ALA A 23 -4.47 1.80 -28.08
CA ALA A 23 -3.24 1.75 -28.85
C ALA A 23 -2.48 3.09 -28.87
N ARG A 24 -3.20 4.21 -29.04
CA ARG A 24 -2.59 5.56 -28.98
C ARG A 24 -2.03 5.90 -27.59
N THR A 25 -2.74 5.55 -26.53
CA THR A 25 -2.26 5.75 -25.15
C THR A 25 -0.97 4.96 -24.91
N ILE A 26 -0.94 3.68 -25.29
CA ILE A 26 0.26 2.83 -25.14
C ILE A 26 1.43 3.41 -25.95
N ALA A 27 1.20 3.77 -27.22
CA ALA A 27 2.24 4.34 -28.08
C ALA A 27 2.82 5.65 -27.51
N HIS A 28 1.95 6.58 -27.08
CA HIS A 28 2.37 7.84 -26.49
C HIS A 28 3.15 7.64 -25.18
N MET A 29 2.66 6.78 -24.29
CA MET A 29 3.36 6.50 -23.03
C MET A 29 4.75 5.89 -23.26
N ASN A 30 4.88 5.03 -24.26
CA ASN A 30 6.15 4.43 -24.63
C ASN A 30 7.10 5.40 -25.35
N ALA A 31 6.58 6.43 -26.04
CA ALA A 31 7.41 7.43 -26.70
C ALA A 31 7.93 8.50 -25.73
N ASP A 32 7.05 8.95 -24.81
CA ASP A 32 7.26 10.22 -24.09
C ASP A 32 7.28 10.08 -22.56
N HIS A 33 6.93 8.90 -22.00
CA HIS A 33 6.69 8.75 -20.56
C HIS A 33 7.26 7.46 -19.95
N ARG A 34 8.28 6.82 -20.54
CA ARG A 34 8.82 5.56 -19.96
C ARG A 34 9.48 5.75 -18.60
N ALA A 35 10.12 6.89 -18.38
CA ALA A 35 10.65 7.25 -17.07
C ALA A 35 9.52 7.35 -16.03
N ASP A 36 8.38 7.94 -16.38
CA ASP A 36 7.21 8.04 -15.51
C ASP A 36 6.65 6.69 -15.13
N MET A 37 6.58 5.76 -16.08
CA MET A 37 6.16 4.39 -15.79
C MET A 37 7.10 3.68 -14.82
N ARG A 38 8.41 3.93 -14.91
CA ARG A 38 9.38 3.46 -13.92
C ARG A 38 9.04 4.01 -12.54
N HIS A 39 8.82 5.31 -12.41
CA HIS A 39 8.47 5.93 -11.12
C HIS A 39 7.18 5.33 -10.55
N ILE A 40 6.13 5.21 -11.37
CA ILE A 40 4.86 4.58 -11.00
C ILE A 40 5.10 3.15 -10.47
N LEU A 41 5.81 2.33 -11.23
CA LEU A 41 6.12 0.95 -10.88
C LEU A 41 6.86 0.85 -9.53
N LEU A 42 7.81 1.74 -9.28
CA LEU A 42 8.62 1.72 -8.04
C LEU A 42 7.86 2.21 -6.83
N ASN A 43 6.97 3.20 -7.00
CA ASN A 43 6.17 3.76 -5.91
C ASN A 43 4.97 2.88 -5.56
N TYR A 44 4.17 2.50 -6.55
CA TYR A 44 2.93 1.74 -6.35
C TYR A 44 3.17 0.22 -6.28
N GLY A 45 4.35 -0.25 -6.69
CA GLY A 45 4.65 -1.67 -6.81
C GLY A 45 3.89 -2.32 -7.97
N ALA A 46 4.13 -3.61 -8.17
CA ALA A 46 3.45 -4.38 -9.20
C ALA A 46 3.22 -5.84 -8.79
N VAL A 47 2.36 -6.53 -9.54
CA VAL A 47 2.13 -7.98 -9.43
C VAL A 47 2.51 -8.65 -10.77
N PRO A 48 3.44 -9.62 -10.77
CA PRO A 48 4.29 -10.02 -9.65
C PRO A 48 5.25 -8.87 -9.23
N PRO A 49 5.84 -8.93 -8.02
CA PRO A 49 6.76 -7.91 -7.55
C PRO A 49 7.95 -7.72 -8.48
N VAL A 50 8.44 -6.49 -8.53
CA VAL A 50 9.62 -6.11 -9.30
C VAL A 50 10.86 -6.71 -8.63
N PRO A 51 11.82 -7.29 -9.38
CA PRO A 51 13.06 -7.81 -8.80
C PRO A 51 13.87 -6.72 -8.08
N ALA A 52 14.51 -7.08 -6.95
CA ALA A 52 15.33 -6.16 -6.16
C ALA A 52 16.44 -5.49 -7.01
N SER A 53 17.00 -6.20 -7.99
CA SER A 53 18.03 -5.70 -8.91
C SER A 53 17.57 -4.51 -9.75
N TYR A 54 16.27 -4.39 -10.03
CA TYR A 54 15.72 -3.29 -10.83
C TYR A 54 15.67 -1.97 -10.05
N TYR A 55 15.53 -2.02 -8.71
CA TYR A 55 15.53 -0.83 -7.85
C TYR A 55 16.91 -0.16 -7.76
N GLY A 56 17.99 -0.87 -8.10
CA GLY A 56 19.37 -0.37 -8.00
C GLY A 56 19.81 0.57 -9.14
N LEU A 57 19.06 0.60 -10.25
CA LEU A 57 19.41 1.37 -11.46
C LEU A 57 19.26 2.90 -11.31
N ILE A 58 18.74 3.37 -10.17
CA ILE A 58 18.54 4.81 -9.89
C ILE A 58 19.75 5.47 -9.23
N LYS A 59 20.70 4.68 -8.69
CA LYS A 59 21.80 5.23 -7.87
C LYS A 59 22.80 6.11 -8.62
N ASP A 60 22.85 6.06 -9.94
CA ASP A 60 23.90 6.74 -10.71
C ASP A 60 23.52 8.15 -11.19
N GLY A 61 22.40 8.74 -10.72
CA GLY A 61 22.04 10.11 -11.11
C GLY A 61 21.86 10.29 -12.62
N GLY A 62 21.68 9.20 -13.36
CA GLY A 62 21.33 9.25 -14.78
C GLY A 62 20.02 10.02 -14.90
N ASP A 63 19.99 10.97 -15.83
CA ASP A 63 18.94 11.98 -16.10
C ASP A 63 17.49 11.45 -16.22
N GLY A 64 17.27 10.14 -16.07
CA GLY A 64 15.96 9.53 -16.24
C GLY A 64 15.45 9.76 -17.65
N SER A 65 16.34 9.82 -18.65
CA SER A 65 16.01 10.05 -20.04
C SER A 65 14.80 9.23 -20.43
N VAL A 66 13.84 9.93 -21.02
CA VAL A 66 12.51 9.44 -21.38
C VAL A 66 12.59 8.12 -22.18
N ASN A 67 13.67 7.92 -22.93
CA ASN A 67 13.89 6.77 -23.81
C ASN A 67 15.05 5.86 -23.42
N ASP A 68 15.51 5.92 -22.16
CA ASP A 68 16.50 4.96 -21.67
C ASP A 68 15.97 3.53 -21.86
N ALA A 69 16.75 2.68 -22.52
CA ALA A 69 16.47 1.26 -22.70
C ALA A 69 16.25 0.55 -21.36
N LYS A 70 16.69 1.14 -20.25
CA LYS A 70 16.47 0.68 -18.86
C LYS A 70 15.07 0.96 -18.30
N ASN A 71 14.23 1.77 -18.97
CA ASN A 71 12.87 2.06 -18.53
C ASN A 71 11.88 0.98 -19.00
N PRO A 72 10.77 0.73 -18.28
CA PRO A 72 9.81 -0.28 -18.68
C PRO A 72 9.01 0.15 -19.91
N LEU A 73 8.39 -0.83 -20.58
CA LEU A 73 7.44 -0.61 -21.67
C LEU A 73 6.01 -0.86 -21.18
N MET A 74 5.08 0.02 -21.52
CA MET A 74 3.66 -0.27 -21.42
C MET A 74 3.30 -1.29 -22.50
N THR A 75 2.78 -2.44 -22.08
CA THR A 75 2.28 -3.48 -23.00
C THR A 75 0.76 -3.51 -23.02
N ASP A 76 0.12 -3.14 -21.90
CA ASP A 76 -1.33 -3.11 -21.81
C ASP A 76 -1.84 -2.08 -20.80
N ILE A 77 -3.10 -1.69 -20.93
CA ILE A 77 -3.84 -0.87 -19.96
C ILE A 77 -5.34 -1.17 -20.06
N ASP A 78 -5.99 -1.29 -18.90
CA ASP A 78 -7.43 -1.47 -18.76
C ASP A 78 -8.00 -0.59 -17.64
N LEU A 79 -9.26 -0.80 -17.22
CA LEU A 79 -9.87 0.01 -16.16
C LEU A 79 -9.34 -0.32 -14.76
N THR A 80 -8.62 -1.42 -14.60
CA THR A 80 -8.14 -1.93 -13.31
C THR A 80 -6.63 -1.89 -13.18
N SER A 81 -5.87 -1.80 -14.27
CA SER A 81 -4.41 -1.84 -14.20
C SER A 81 -3.71 -1.28 -15.43
N VAL A 82 -2.43 -0.94 -15.23
CA VAL A 82 -1.44 -0.76 -16.30
C VAL A 82 -0.44 -1.91 -16.25
N THR A 83 -0.14 -2.51 -17.40
CA THR A 83 0.78 -3.64 -17.53
C THR A 83 2.09 -3.18 -18.16
N LEU A 84 3.18 -3.43 -17.43
CA LEU A 84 4.52 -2.98 -17.73
C LEU A 84 5.45 -4.17 -17.93
N GLN A 85 6.34 -4.09 -18.91
CA GLN A 85 7.41 -5.05 -19.15
C GLN A 85 8.76 -4.41 -18.83
N LEU A 86 9.57 -5.09 -18.03
CA LEU A 86 10.93 -4.62 -17.72
C LEU A 86 11.87 -4.93 -18.89
N PRO A 87 12.91 -4.12 -19.11
CA PRO A 87 13.93 -4.39 -20.11
C PRO A 87 14.58 -5.76 -19.93
N GLY A 88 14.74 -6.50 -21.02
CA GLY A 88 15.36 -7.83 -20.99
C GLY A 88 14.54 -8.92 -20.26
N SER A 89 13.30 -8.63 -19.87
CA SER A 89 12.42 -9.57 -19.19
C SER A 89 11.18 -9.88 -20.03
N ALA A 90 10.82 -11.16 -20.12
CA ALA A 90 9.54 -11.59 -20.67
C ALA A 90 8.38 -11.43 -19.66
N LEU A 91 8.68 -11.18 -18.39
CA LEU A 91 7.68 -11.10 -17.32
C LEU A 91 6.91 -9.78 -17.38
N LEU A 92 5.58 -9.87 -17.31
CA LEU A 92 4.67 -8.73 -17.27
C LEU A 92 4.30 -8.39 -15.81
N HIS A 93 4.44 -7.11 -15.46
CA HIS A 93 4.18 -6.56 -14.15
C HIS A 93 2.96 -5.63 -14.19
N ARG A 94 1.94 -5.89 -13.37
CA ARG A 94 0.72 -5.08 -13.34
C ARG A 94 0.72 -4.13 -12.15
N VAL A 95 0.56 -2.84 -12.42
CA VAL A 95 0.29 -1.82 -11.42
C VAL A 95 -1.23 -1.60 -11.39
N VAL A 96 -1.86 -1.90 -10.26
CA VAL A 96 -3.32 -1.88 -10.10
C VAL A 96 -3.80 -0.45 -9.84
N PHE A 97 -4.87 -0.04 -10.51
CA PHE A 97 -5.61 1.18 -10.26
C PHE A 97 -6.52 0.99 -9.05
N GLU A 98 -6.31 1.79 -8.01
CA GLU A 98 -7.12 1.77 -6.79
C GLU A 98 -7.66 3.18 -6.48
N PRO A 99 -8.98 3.41 -6.50
CA PRO A 99 -10.02 2.49 -6.99
C PRO A 99 -9.86 2.20 -8.50
N PRO A 100 -10.52 1.18 -9.05
CA PRO A 100 -10.64 1.03 -10.50
C PRO A 100 -11.19 2.31 -11.16
N LEU A 101 -10.84 2.51 -12.42
CA LEU A 101 -11.37 3.62 -13.22
C LEU A 101 -12.87 3.39 -13.45
N ALA A 102 -13.67 4.44 -13.28
CA ALA A 102 -15.12 4.36 -13.54
C ALA A 102 -15.42 4.31 -15.06
N GLY A 103 -14.47 4.74 -15.88
CA GLY A 103 -14.55 4.68 -17.33
C GLY A 103 -13.25 5.08 -18.00
N TRP A 104 -13.14 4.79 -19.30
CA TRP A 104 -11.90 4.97 -20.05
C TRP A 104 -11.42 6.43 -20.08
N ALA A 105 -12.32 7.40 -19.99
CA ALA A 105 -12.01 8.83 -19.96
C ALA A 105 -11.07 9.23 -18.80
N GLU A 106 -11.11 8.52 -17.67
CA GLU A 106 -10.34 8.86 -16.47
C GLU A 106 -8.85 8.49 -16.56
N ARG A 107 -8.47 7.63 -17.51
CA ARG A 107 -7.11 7.05 -17.62
C ARG A 107 -5.99 8.09 -17.60
N ARG A 108 -6.18 9.22 -18.30
CA ARG A 108 -5.16 10.27 -18.43
C ARG A 108 -4.96 10.95 -17.08
N GLY A 109 -6.05 11.37 -16.45
CA GLY A 109 -6.02 11.98 -15.12
C GLY A 109 -5.38 11.03 -14.10
N ARG A 110 -5.73 9.74 -14.17
CA ARG A 110 -5.12 8.72 -13.29
C ARG A 110 -3.61 8.60 -13.48
N LEU A 111 -3.13 8.45 -14.72
CA LEU A 111 -1.69 8.30 -14.98
C LEU A 111 -0.90 9.55 -14.60
N VAL A 112 -1.43 10.75 -14.89
CA VAL A 112 -0.80 12.02 -14.49
C VAL A 112 -0.65 12.10 -12.96
N GLU A 113 -1.73 11.81 -12.23
CA GLU A 113 -1.69 11.86 -10.76
C GLU A 113 -0.72 10.81 -10.18
N MET A 114 -0.75 9.58 -10.71
CA MET A 114 0.18 8.53 -10.29
C MET A 114 1.63 8.91 -10.55
N THR A 115 1.95 9.48 -11.72
CA THR A 115 3.29 9.98 -12.03
C THR A 115 3.73 11.06 -11.05
N ARG A 116 2.85 12.04 -10.79
CA ARG A 116 3.12 13.15 -9.88
C ARG A 116 3.47 12.65 -8.48
N VAL A 117 2.60 11.80 -7.91
CA VAL A 117 2.80 11.20 -6.59
C VAL A 117 4.08 10.35 -6.55
N ALA A 118 4.34 9.57 -7.61
CA ALA A 118 5.52 8.72 -7.66
C ALA A 118 6.82 9.50 -7.71
N ARG A 119 6.90 10.54 -8.54
CA ARG A 119 8.08 11.43 -8.64
C ARG A 119 8.37 12.10 -7.31
N GLU A 120 7.34 12.63 -6.67
CA GLU A 120 7.44 13.30 -5.37
C GLU A 120 7.88 12.34 -4.26
N ALA A 121 7.28 11.14 -4.18
CA ALA A 121 7.67 10.12 -3.21
C ALA A 121 9.11 9.60 -3.40
N LEU A 122 9.61 9.63 -4.63
CA LEU A 122 10.98 9.22 -4.96
C LEU A 122 12.00 10.38 -4.86
N GLY A 123 11.55 11.61 -4.56
CA GLY A 123 12.42 12.79 -4.52
C GLY A 123 12.96 13.20 -5.89
N VAL A 124 12.30 12.78 -6.97
CA VAL A 124 12.63 13.15 -8.36
C VAL A 124 11.75 14.33 -8.76
N VAL A 125 11.86 15.45 -8.04
CA VAL A 125 11.29 16.72 -8.48
C VAL A 125 12.31 17.34 -9.42
N ALA A 126 11.89 17.74 -10.62
CA ALA A 126 12.77 18.42 -11.56
C ALA A 126 13.28 19.71 -10.90
N GLU A 127 14.56 19.78 -10.59
CA GLU A 127 15.24 21.06 -10.55
C GLU A 127 15.24 21.59 -11.99
N ASP A 128 14.49 22.68 -12.18
CA ASP A 128 14.48 23.63 -13.28
C ASP A 128 15.14 23.22 -14.61
N GLY A 129 14.32 23.07 -15.65
CA GLY A 129 14.76 22.91 -17.03
C GLY A 129 13.70 23.34 -18.03
N ASP A 130 13.73 24.63 -18.38
CA ASP A 130 13.11 25.30 -19.52
C ASP A 130 12.59 24.39 -20.65
N ALA A 131 11.26 24.37 -20.80
CA ALA A 131 10.61 24.16 -22.09
C ALA A 131 9.26 24.91 -22.09
N GLY A 132 9.26 26.08 -22.74
CA GLY A 132 8.09 26.92 -22.93
C GLY A 132 6.86 26.15 -23.41
N GLY A 133 5.78 26.31 -22.66
CA GLY A 133 4.45 25.84 -23.01
C GLY A 133 3.44 26.61 -22.18
N ASP A 134 2.85 27.63 -22.79
CA ASP A 134 1.71 28.38 -22.27
C ASP A 134 0.58 27.42 -21.84
N HIS A 135 0.49 27.19 -20.54
CA HIS A 135 -0.66 26.60 -19.88
C HIS A 135 -1.12 27.55 -18.78
N GLY A 136 -1.93 28.52 -19.22
CA GLY A 136 -3.10 29.06 -18.54
C GLY A 136 -3.11 28.95 -17.01
N ALA A 137 -3.03 30.12 -16.38
CA ALA A 137 -3.26 30.35 -14.97
C ALA A 137 -4.55 29.67 -14.46
N GLY A 138 -4.41 28.47 -13.93
CA GLY A 138 -5.38 27.83 -13.05
C GLY A 138 -4.92 28.01 -11.62
N ALA A 139 -5.59 28.88 -10.87
CA ALA A 139 -5.42 29.01 -9.44
C ALA A 139 -5.74 27.68 -8.74
N GLY A 140 -4.72 26.87 -8.51
CA GLY A 140 -4.79 25.61 -7.76
C GLY A 140 -3.59 25.54 -6.84
N GLY A 141 -3.75 26.02 -5.61
CA GLY A 141 -2.69 26.01 -4.60
C GLY A 141 -1.99 24.66 -4.54
N GLU A 142 -0.67 24.70 -4.64
CA GLU A 142 0.27 23.60 -4.54
C GLU A 142 0.01 22.78 -3.27
N LYS A 143 -0.77 21.70 -3.39
CA LYS A 143 -1.00 20.80 -2.26
C LYS A 143 0.24 19.95 -2.08
N ALA A 144 1.14 20.36 -1.18
CA ALA A 144 2.27 19.55 -0.73
C ALA A 144 1.80 18.11 -0.42
N VAL A 145 2.35 17.11 -1.13
CA VAL A 145 2.00 15.71 -0.85
C VAL A 145 2.80 15.24 0.35
N VAL A 146 2.13 14.44 1.16
CA VAL A 146 2.69 13.93 2.41
C VAL A 146 3.32 12.57 2.15
N VAL A 147 4.64 12.53 2.21
CA VAL A 147 5.42 11.29 2.17
C VAL A 147 5.78 10.88 3.59
N VAL A 148 5.41 9.65 3.98
CA VAL A 148 5.66 9.10 5.31
C VAL A 148 6.96 8.30 5.29
N ASN A 149 8.00 8.87 5.88
CA ASN A 149 9.31 8.21 6.06
C ASN A 149 9.62 7.90 7.53
N GLU A 150 8.68 8.13 8.44
CA GLU A 150 8.84 7.89 9.88
C GLU A 150 7.87 6.81 10.39
N TYR A 151 8.32 6.07 11.40
CA TYR A 151 7.49 5.15 12.16
C TYR A 151 7.17 5.75 13.54
N MET A 152 5.92 5.62 13.96
CA MET A 152 5.49 5.96 15.32
C MET A 152 5.27 4.65 16.08
N ALA A 153 5.91 4.46 17.23
CA ALA A 153 5.70 3.29 18.08
C ALA A 153 4.32 3.31 18.80
N PRO A 154 3.83 2.19 19.35
CA PRO A 154 2.60 2.14 20.12
C PRO A 154 2.60 3.18 21.25
N ARG A 155 1.54 3.98 21.34
CA ARG A 155 1.42 5.03 22.37
C ARG A 155 1.01 4.43 23.71
N VAL A 156 1.51 5.04 24.78
CA VAL A 156 1.21 4.63 26.16
C VAL A 156 -0.04 5.36 26.65
N PRO A 157 -0.95 4.73 27.42
CA PRO A 157 -0.91 3.32 27.85
C PRO A 157 -1.72 2.35 26.97
N LEU A 158 -2.74 2.83 26.26
CA LEU A 158 -3.74 1.96 25.65
C LEU A 158 -3.20 1.16 24.46
N ASP A 159 -2.51 1.78 23.50
CA ASP A 159 -1.98 1.09 22.32
C ASP A 159 -0.95 0.03 22.78
N LEU A 160 -0.11 0.36 23.76
CA LEU A 160 0.85 -0.58 24.34
C LEU A 160 0.16 -1.77 25.04
N ALA A 161 -0.92 -1.55 25.79
CA ALA A 161 -1.66 -2.62 26.44
C ALA A 161 -2.28 -3.59 25.43
N ILE A 162 -2.84 -3.08 24.34
CA ILE A 162 -3.38 -3.89 23.23
C ILE A 162 -2.25 -4.67 22.55
N PHE A 163 -1.14 -4.00 22.24
CA PHE A 163 0.04 -4.62 21.63
C PHE A 163 0.57 -5.79 22.47
N VAL A 164 0.75 -5.57 23.78
CA VAL A 164 1.21 -6.61 24.71
C VAL A 164 0.18 -7.73 24.86
N GLY A 165 -1.11 -7.40 24.90
CA GLY A 165 -2.18 -8.39 25.00
C GLY A 165 -2.22 -9.34 23.81
N ILE A 166 -2.12 -8.82 22.58
CA ILE A 166 -2.12 -9.66 21.37
C ILE A 166 -0.81 -10.44 21.25
N LEU A 167 0.33 -9.85 21.63
CA LEU A 167 1.59 -10.58 21.68
C LEU A 167 1.53 -11.75 22.69
N ALA A 168 0.97 -11.52 23.87
CA ALA A 168 0.75 -12.55 24.89
C ALA A 168 -0.21 -13.65 24.39
N TYR A 169 -1.19 -13.30 23.57
CA TYR A 169 -2.07 -14.26 22.92
C TYR A 169 -1.31 -15.15 21.91
N TYR A 170 -0.48 -14.59 21.03
CA TYR A 170 0.35 -15.41 20.12
C TYR A 170 1.33 -16.31 20.89
N LEU A 171 1.90 -15.82 21.98
CA LEU A 171 2.71 -16.64 22.89
C LEU A 171 1.89 -17.77 23.50
N SER A 172 0.65 -17.50 23.93
CA SER A 172 -0.27 -18.50 24.48
C SER A 172 -0.54 -19.62 23.46
N PHE A 173 -0.82 -19.26 22.21
CA PHE A 173 -0.97 -20.24 21.13
C PHE A 173 0.30 -21.08 20.94
N GLY A 174 1.48 -20.45 20.92
CA GLY A 174 2.74 -21.17 20.83
C GLY A 174 2.94 -22.17 21.98
N LEU A 175 2.60 -21.79 23.21
CA LEU A 175 2.69 -22.67 24.38
C LEU A 175 1.71 -23.85 24.32
N VAL A 176 0.48 -23.61 23.86
CA VAL A 176 -0.53 -24.67 23.64
C VAL A 176 -0.08 -25.63 22.55
N TRP A 177 0.32 -25.11 21.39
CA TRP A 177 0.74 -25.91 20.24
C TRP A 177 1.99 -26.77 20.53
N MET A 178 2.92 -26.25 21.34
CA MET A 178 4.10 -26.98 21.81
C MET A 178 3.82 -28.00 22.92
N GLY A 179 2.57 -28.09 23.41
CA GLY A 179 2.19 -29.01 24.48
C GLY A 179 2.70 -28.60 25.87
N TYR A 180 3.03 -27.32 26.08
CA TYR A 180 3.45 -26.84 27.39
C TYR A 180 2.27 -26.57 28.34
N VAL A 181 1.05 -26.44 27.81
CA VAL A 181 -0.17 -26.18 28.60
C VAL A 181 -0.90 -27.51 28.85
N THR A 182 -0.33 -28.35 29.73
CA THR A 182 -0.90 -29.63 30.14
C THR A 182 -1.16 -29.65 31.65
N PRO A 183 -2.11 -30.46 32.15
CA PRO A 183 -2.37 -30.57 33.58
C PRO A 183 -1.09 -30.78 34.40
N GLY A 184 -0.89 -29.97 35.44
CA GLY A 184 0.29 -29.99 36.30
C GLY A 184 1.49 -29.18 35.83
N SER A 185 1.50 -28.66 34.60
CA SER A 185 2.59 -27.79 34.12
C SER A 185 2.58 -26.41 34.82
N LEU A 186 3.72 -25.71 34.78
CA LEU A 186 3.81 -24.34 35.33
C LEU A 186 2.85 -23.37 34.64
N THR A 187 2.65 -23.51 33.32
CA THR A 187 1.74 -22.65 32.56
C THR A 187 0.27 -22.97 32.88
N ALA A 188 -0.07 -24.25 33.10
CA ALA A 188 -1.39 -24.65 33.57
C ALA A 188 -1.71 -24.09 34.96
N GLN A 189 -0.74 -24.11 35.88
CA GLN A 189 -0.89 -23.50 37.21
C GLN A 189 -1.15 -21.99 37.14
N VAL A 190 -0.52 -21.28 36.19
CA VAL A 190 -0.80 -19.85 35.95
C VAL A 190 -2.24 -19.65 35.46
N VAL A 191 -2.72 -20.48 34.52
CA VAL A 191 -4.11 -20.43 34.01
C VAL A 191 -5.13 -20.69 35.13
N GLU A 192 -4.85 -21.68 35.99
CA GLU A 192 -5.66 -21.99 37.16
C GLU A 192 -5.65 -20.84 38.19
N ALA A 193 -4.49 -20.24 38.44
CA ALA A 193 -4.34 -19.13 39.38
C ALA A 193 -5.15 -17.89 38.96
N VAL A 194 -5.26 -17.61 37.66
CA VAL A 194 -6.11 -16.52 37.15
C VAL A 194 -7.60 -16.90 37.05
N ARG A 195 -7.97 -18.12 37.44
CA ARG A 195 -9.34 -18.66 37.42
C ARG A 195 -10.00 -18.50 36.05
N PHE A 196 -9.29 -18.88 35.00
CA PHE A 196 -9.79 -18.79 33.63
C PHE A 196 -11.12 -19.57 33.48
N PRO A 197 -12.14 -19.02 32.81
CA PRO A 197 -13.41 -19.73 32.59
C PRO A 197 -13.21 -21.07 31.87
N GLY A 198 -13.67 -22.16 32.50
CA GLY A 198 -13.44 -23.52 31.99
C GLY A 198 -12.06 -24.11 32.28
N GLY A 199 -11.25 -23.45 33.11
CA GLY A 199 -9.93 -23.93 33.53
C GLY A 199 -8.93 -24.05 32.37
N VAL A 200 -7.99 -24.97 32.50
CA VAL A 200 -6.94 -25.23 31.49
C VAL A 200 -7.55 -25.69 30.17
N GLU A 201 -8.55 -26.58 30.21
CA GLU A 201 -9.22 -27.09 29.02
C GLU A 201 -9.97 -25.98 28.26
N GLY A 202 -10.71 -25.14 28.98
CA GLY A 202 -11.39 -23.99 28.38
C GLY A 202 -10.43 -22.97 27.77
N PHE A 203 -9.26 -22.77 28.39
CA PHE A 203 -8.21 -21.91 27.84
C PHE A 203 -7.63 -22.46 26.54
N VAL A 204 -7.24 -23.73 26.53
CA VAL A 204 -6.71 -24.43 25.33
C VAL A 204 -7.74 -24.37 24.20
N TRP A 205 -8.99 -24.75 24.49
CA TRP A 205 -10.08 -24.70 23.52
C TRP A 205 -10.26 -23.30 22.92
N LEU A 206 -10.28 -22.25 23.76
CA LEU A 206 -10.44 -20.89 23.27
C LEU A 206 -9.29 -20.52 22.33
N VAL A 207 -8.05 -20.67 22.80
CA VAL A 207 -6.83 -20.29 22.05
C VAL A 207 -6.79 -20.98 20.69
N GLU A 208 -7.07 -22.28 20.62
CA GLU A 208 -7.11 -23.02 19.36
C GLU A 208 -8.27 -22.56 18.46
N THR A 209 -9.44 -22.33 19.04
CA THR A 209 -10.65 -21.94 18.29
C THR A 209 -10.49 -20.58 17.61
N ILE A 210 -9.89 -19.60 18.30
CA ILE A 210 -9.80 -18.22 17.78
C ILE A 210 -8.51 -17.94 16.99
N PHE A 211 -7.55 -18.87 16.96
CA PHE A 211 -6.27 -18.68 16.25
C PHE A 211 -6.44 -18.36 14.78
N VAL A 212 -7.10 -19.24 14.03
CA VAL A 212 -7.28 -19.05 12.59
C VAL A 212 -8.06 -17.76 12.29
N PRO A 213 -9.21 -17.47 12.95
CA PRO A 213 -9.89 -16.19 12.79
C PRO A 213 -9.01 -14.96 13.05
N VAL A 214 -8.21 -14.96 14.12
CA VAL A 214 -7.32 -13.82 14.46
C VAL A 214 -6.24 -13.63 13.41
N VAL A 215 -5.58 -14.70 12.97
CA VAL A 215 -4.55 -14.61 11.92
C VAL A 215 -5.13 -14.09 10.62
N VAL A 216 -6.29 -14.60 10.19
CA VAL A 216 -6.98 -14.12 8.97
C VAL A 216 -7.30 -12.63 9.07
N LEU A 217 -7.82 -12.19 10.22
CA LEU A 217 -8.13 -10.79 10.46
C LEU A 217 -6.87 -9.91 10.36
N HIS A 218 -5.78 -10.31 11.01
CA HIS A 218 -4.54 -9.53 11.04
C HIS A 218 -3.84 -9.51 9.67
N VAL A 219 -3.87 -10.61 8.92
CA VAL A 219 -3.42 -10.62 7.52
C VAL A 219 -4.26 -9.65 6.68
N PHE A 220 -5.59 -9.67 6.83
CA PHE A 220 -6.47 -8.75 6.13
C PHE A 220 -6.19 -7.28 6.49
N GLU A 221 -5.95 -6.97 7.76
CA GLU A 221 -5.56 -5.63 8.22
C GLU A 221 -4.20 -5.19 7.65
N THR A 222 -3.19 -6.07 7.60
CA THR A 222 -1.90 -5.74 6.96
C THR A 222 -2.07 -5.41 5.48
N TRP A 223 -2.90 -6.19 4.77
CA TRP A 223 -3.22 -5.95 3.37
C TRP A 223 -3.95 -4.61 3.19
N LEU A 224 -4.93 -4.30 4.05
CA LEU A 224 -5.64 -3.02 4.02
C LEU A 224 -4.72 -1.84 4.31
N LEU A 225 -3.84 -1.91 5.30
CA LEU A 225 -2.92 -0.82 5.65
C LEU A 225 -1.98 -0.51 4.48
N GLU A 226 -1.41 -1.56 3.88
CA GLU A 226 -0.54 -1.46 2.72
C GLU A 226 -1.23 -0.72 1.57
N ARG A 227 -2.43 -1.17 1.21
CA ARG A 227 -3.17 -0.67 0.05
C ARG A 227 -3.72 0.75 0.26
N THR A 228 -4.29 1.01 1.43
CA THR A 228 -5.04 2.24 1.66
C THR A 228 -4.18 3.39 2.22
N LYS A 229 -3.04 3.06 2.84
CA LYS A 229 -2.19 4.05 3.52
C LYS A 229 -0.75 4.00 3.06
N LEU A 230 -0.02 2.90 3.23
CA LEU A 230 1.43 2.87 2.99
C LEU A 230 1.77 3.28 1.55
N GLN A 231 1.10 2.68 0.56
CA GLN A 231 1.27 3.03 -0.86
C GLN A 231 0.83 4.47 -1.16
N LYS A 232 -0.30 4.89 -0.57
CA LYS A 232 -0.88 6.22 -0.78
C LYS A 232 0.02 7.35 -0.29
N PHE A 233 0.76 7.13 0.79
CA PHE A 233 1.63 8.13 1.42
C PHE A 233 3.12 7.84 1.18
N GLY A 234 3.44 7.17 0.06
CA GLY A 234 4.81 7.03 -0.44
C GLY A 234 5.74 6.18 0.42
N VAL A 235 5.21 5.33 1.30
CA VAL A 235 6.04 4.41 2.11
C VAL A 235 6.59 3.33 1.18
N LYS A 236 7.89 3.38 0.90
CA LYS A 236 8.55 2.42 0.00
C LYS A 236 8.38 0.99 0.50
N ARG A 237 7.70 0.16 -0.29
CA ARG A 237 7.48 -1.26 0.02
C ARG A 237 8.79 -2.01 0.26
N GLY A 238 8.84 -2.81 1.32
CA GLY A 238 10.03 -3.56 1.73
C GLY A 238 11.12 -2.75 2.43
N SER A 239 10.95 -1.43 2.58
CA SER A 239 11.84 -0.62 3.41
C SER A 239 11.74 -0.99 4.90
N ALA A 240 12.70 -0.57 5.71
CA ALA A 240 12.62 -0.75 7.16
C ALA A 240 11.35 -0.11 7.76
N VAL A 241 10.98 1.09 7.29
CA VAL A 241 9.77 1.81 7.73
C VAL A 241 8.51 1.03 7.36
N TRP A 242 8.48 0.47 6.14
CA TRP A 242 7.39 -0.40 5.70
C TRP A 242 7.23 -1.62 6.62
N TRP A 243 8.34 -2.32 6.92
CA TRP A 243 8.32 -3.47 7.81
C TRP A 243 7.87 -3.10 9.23
N MET A 244 8.30 -1.96 9.76
CA MET A 244 7.83 -1.48 11.07
C MET A 244 6.31 -1.29 11.08
N TRP A 245 5.73 -0.70 10.04
CA TRP A 245 4.28 -0.53 9.94
C TRP A 245 3.53 -1.86 9.75
N VAL A 246 4.02 -2.75 8.88
CA VAL A 246 3.41 -4.07 8.61
C VAL A 246 3.44 -4.97 9.84
N VAL A 247 4.59 -5.07 10.52
CA VAL A 247 4.70 -5.85 11.76
C VAL A 247 3.82 -5.25 12.85
N SER A 248 3.79 -3.91 12.95
CA SER A 248 2.94 -3.26 13.94
C SER A 248 1.46 -3.56 13.71
N VAL A 249 0.93 -3.40 12.50
CA VAL A 249 -0.48 -3.70 12.25
C VAL A 249 -0.79 -5.18 12.39
N PHE A 250 0.15 -6.08 12.07
CA PHE A 250 -0.02 -7.50 12.35
C PHE A 250 -0.07 -7.83 13.85
N ILE A 251 0.43 -6.98 14.74
CA ILE A 251 0.38 -7.23 16.19
C ILE A 251 -0.80 -6.50 16.84
N GLU A 252 -1.03 -5.23 16.53
CA GLU A 252 -2.03 -4.40 17.23
C GLU A 252 -3.23 -3.96 16.35
N GLY A 253 -3.30 -4.43 15.10
CA GLY A 253 -4.43 -4.21 14.20
C GLY A 253 -4.75 -2.74 13.96
N ALA A 254 -6.04 -2.39 14.09
CA ALA A 254 -6.58 -1.05 13.88
C ALA A 254 -5.86 0.11 14.61
N MET A 255 -5.10 -0.14 15.68
CA MET A 255 -4.35 0.91 16.37
C MET A 255 -3.21 1.47 15.50
N ALA A 256 -2.59 0.64 14.66
CA ALA A 256 -1.55 1.07 13.75
C ALA A 256 -2.10 2.03 12.68
N PHE A 257 -3.35 1.83 12.24
CA PHE A 257 -4.04 2.73 11.31
C PHE A 257 -4.18 4.14 11.90
N LYS A 258 -4.60 4.24 13.17
CA LYS A 258 -4.75 5.51 13.86
C LYS A 258 -3.42 6.24 14.02
N ARG A 259 -2.36 5.51 14.38
CA ARG A 259 -1.01 6.09 14.49
C ARG A 259 -0.50 6.57 13.15
N PHE A 260 -0.76 5.83 12.08
CA PHE A 260 -0.39 6.24 10.74
C PHE A 260 -1.08 7.56 10.35
N ASP A 261 -2.38 7.70 10.64
CA ASP A 261 -3.13 8.92 10.37
C ASP A 261 -2.57 10.13 11.14
N ILE A 262 -2.16 9.94 12.39
CA ILE A 262 -1.50 11.00 13.18
C ILE A 262 -0.19 11.45 12.53
N VAL A 263 0.63 10.51 12.05
CA VAL A 263 1.89 10.84 11.35
C VAL A 263 1.59 11.63 10.08
N VAL A 264 0.60 11.22 9.30
CA VAL A 264 0.16 11.94 8.10
C VAL A 264 -0.31 13.36 8.45
N GLU A 265 -1.13 13.53 9.48
CA GLU A 265 -1.63 14.84 9.91
C GLU A 265 -0.50 15.77 10.39
N LYS A 266 0.45 15.23 11.17
CA LYS A 266 1.64 15.95 11.62
C LYS A 266 2.49 16.44 10.44
N LEU A 267 2.68 15.61 9.42
CA LEU A 267 3.43 15.96 8.22
C LEU A 267 2.67 16.99 7.37
N LYS A 268 1.35 16.87 7.23
CA LYS A 268 0.49 17.89 6.59
C LYS A 268 0.61 19.25 7.29
N GLY A 269 0.66 19.25 8.63
CA GLY A 269 0.79 20.47 9.43
C GLY A 269 2.15 21.15 9.30
N LYS A 270 3.24 20.38 9.15
CA LYS A 270 4.58 20.92 8.92
C LYS A 270 4.69 21.61 7.55
N GLY A 271 4.14 21.02 6.50
CA GLY A 271 4.16 21.63 5.16
C GLY A 271 3.44 22.98 5.09
N LYS A 272 2.42 23.20 5.92
CA LYS A 272 1.67 24.47 5.99
C LYS A 272 2.35 25.59 6.79
N LYS A 273 3.33 25.28 7.65
CA LYS A 273 4.03 26.28 8.49
C LYS A 273 5.36 26.73 7.91
N GLY A 274 5.87 26.01 6.90
CA GLY A 274 7.11 26.34 6.19
C GLY A 274 6.89 27.13 4.89
N GLN A 275 5.65 27.55 4.63
CA GLN A 275 5.22 28.42 3.54
C GLN A 275 4.61 29.68 4.15
#